data_AF-A0A6G6XCZ0-F1
#
_entry.id   AF-A0A6G6XCZ0-F1
#
_cell.length_a   1.000
_cell.length_b   1.000
_cell.length_c   1.000
_cell.angle_alpha   90.00
_cell.angle_beta   90.00
_cell.angle_gamma   90.00
#
_symmetry.space_group_name_H-M   'P 1'
#
loop_
_entity.id
_entity.type
_entity.pdbx_description
1 polymer ?
#
loop_
_entity_poly.entity_id
_entity_poly.type
_entity_poly.pdbx_seq_one_letter_code
_entity_poly.pdbx_strand_id
1 'polypeptide(L)'
;MALILPLATLLLFTTLEAGHWMYTQHQVVKGLRDGARYAARQSIDDVDCAGISATVISEVQNLSTTGQLVNGGSPRVSGWDPSEVEVLVNCTRVDATVAQAGIYDSSEPGRSVIVRTRFDYDSLFNGLGILSDTTVDLNGEQEAAWMGI
;
A
#
# COMPACT_ATOMS: atom_id res chain seq x y z
N MET A 1 -9.35 41.66 -21.08
CA MET A 1 -9.04 40.22 -21.04
C MET A 1 -7.66 39.96 -20.42
N ALA A 2 -7.36 40.54 -19.25
CA ALA A 2 -6.05 40.40 -18.61
C ALA A 2 -5.98 39.24 -17.59
N LEU A 3 -7.13 38.87 -16.98
CA LEU A 3 -7.21 37.82 -15.96
C LEU A 3 -7.47 36.42 -16.49
N ILE A 4 -7.87 36.29 -17.76
CA ILE A 4 -8.21 34.97 -18.33
C ILE A 4 -6.97 34.10 -18.45
N LEU A 5 -5.85 34.67 -18.89
CA LEU A 5 -4.61 33.94 -19.06
C LEU A 5 -4.02 33.41 -17.73
N PRO A 6 -3.83 34.23 -16.68
CA PRO A 6 -3.30 33.73 -15.41
C PRO A 6 -4.25 32.72 -14.74
N LEU A 7 -5.57 32.88 -14.89
CA LEU A 7 -6.54 31.92 -14.36
C LEU A 7 -6.50 30.60 -15.13
N ALA A 8 -6.43 30.65 -16.46
CA ALA A 8 -6.33 29.45 -17.29
C ALA A 8 -5.04 28.67 -17.04
N THR A 9 -3.90 29.37 -16.86
CA THR A 9 -2.63 28.70 -16.52
C THR A 9 -2.70 28.03 -15.15
N LEU A 10 -3.31 28.70 -14.16
CA LEU A 10 -3.48 28.12 -12.83
C LEU A 10 -4.31 26.84 -12.90
N LEU A 11 -5.45 26.86 -13.61
CA LEU A 11 -6.30 25.68 -13.79
C LEU A 11 -5.60 24.54 -14.53
N LEU A 12 -4.76 24.85 -15.52
CA LEU A 12 -4.00 23.83 -16.24
C LEU A 12 -3.02 23.11 -15.31
N PHE A 13 -2.22 23.85 -14.56
CA PHE A 13 -1.23 23.23 -13.66
C PHE A 13 -1.89 22.46 -12.52
N THR A 14 -2.99 22.99 -11.94
CA THR A 14 -3.70 22.28 -10.87
C THR A 14 -4.36 20.99 -11.36
N THR A 15 -4.95 20.98 -12.55
CA THR A 15 -5.59 19.77 -13.10
C THR A 15 -4.58 18.70 -13.49
N LEU A 16 -3.42 19.08 -14.02
CA LEU A 16 -2.33 18.15 -14.31
C LEU A 16 -1.76 17.53 -13.02
N GLU A 17 -1.48 18.36 -12.01
CA GLU A 17 -0.94 17.87 -10.73
C GLU A 17 -1.95 16.97 -10.01
N ALA A 18 -3.23 17.37 -9.95
CA ALA A 18 -4.27 16.57 -9.35
C ALA A 18 -4.46 15.22 -10.08
N GLY A 19 -4.37 15.22 -11.41
CA GLY A 19 -4.43 13.99 -12.19
C GLY A 19 -3.26 13.05 -11.92
N HIS A 20 -2.04 13.60 -11.81
CA HIS A 20 -0.85 12.84 -11.45
C HIS A 20 -0.98 12.23 -10.05
N TRP A 21 -1.38 13.03 -9.06
CA TRP A 21 -1.58 12.56 -7.69
C TRP A 21 -2.63 11.44 -7.61
N MET A 22 -3.77 11.56 -8.30
CA MET A 22 -4.78 10.48 -8.33
C MET A 22 -4.23 9.22 -9.00
N TYR A 23 -3.44 9.37 -10.07
CA TYR A 23 -2.83 8.26 -10.77
C TYR A 23 -1.84 7.50 -9.89
N THR A 24 -0.91 8.19 -9.22
CA THR A 24 0.07 7.58 -8.32
C THR A 24 -0.62 6.89 -7.14
N GLN A 25 -1.61 7.55 -6.53
CA GLN A 25 -2.43 6.97 -5.46
C GLN A 25 -3.11 5.65 -5.88
N HIS A 26 -3.66 5.59 -7.10
CA HIS A 26 -4.25 4.35 -7.61
C HIS A 26 -3.22 3.23 -7.82
N GLN A 27 -1.99 3.56 -8.24
CA GLN A 27 -0.93 2.58 -8.37
C GLN A 27 -0.50 2.02 -7.01
N VAL A 28 -0.35 2.90 -6.00
CA VAL A 28 -0.02 2.51 -4.62
C VAL A 28 -1.07 1.56 -4.06
N VAL A 29 -2.35 1.97 -4.09
CA VAL A 29 -3.45 1.15 -3.55
C VAL A 29 -3.54 -0.22 -4.24
N LYS A 30 -3.34 -0.28 -5.56
CA LYS A 30 -3.31 -1.56 -6.28
C LYS A 30 -2.11 -2.42 -5.89
N GLY A 31 -0.94 -1.82 -5.71
CA GLY A 31 0.26 -2.52 -5.21
C GLY A 31 0.07 -3.11 -3.83
N LEU A 32 -0.40 -2.30 -2.88
CA LEU A 32 -0.69 -2.78 -1.53
C LEU A 32 -1.73 -3.89 -1.53
N ARG A 33 -2.75 -3.83 -2.41
CA ARG A 33 -3.77 -4.87 -2.53
C ARG A 33 -3.18 -6.19 -3.04
N ASP A 34 -2.28 -6.13 -4.00
CA ASP A 34 -1.59 -7.32 -4.52
C ASP A 34 -0.72 -7.94 -3.41
N GLY A 35 0.03 -7.11 -2.68
CA GLY A 35 0.82 -7.53 -1.53
C GLY A 35 -0.01 -8.15 -0.41
N ALA A 36 -1.11 -7.51 -0.01
CA ALA A 36 -2.00 -8.01 1.03
C ALA A 36 -2.63 -9.36 0.65
N ARG A 37 -3.06 -9.52 -0.61
CA ARG A 37 -3.62 -10.79 -1.11
C ARG A 37 -2.58 -11.90 -1.19
N TYR A 38 -1.33 -11.55 -1.49
CA TYR A 38 -0.23 -12.51 -1.48
C TYR A 38 0.06 -12.98 -0.06
N ALA A 39 0.24 -12.05 0.88
CA ALA A 39 0.47 -12.35 2.28
C ALA A 39 -0.66 -13.18 2.91
N ALA A 40 -1.91 -12.87 2.58
CA ALA A 40 -3.08 -13.59 3.05
C ALA A 40 -3.18 -15.06 2.58
N ARG A 41 -2.39 -15.44 1.56
CA ARG A 41 -2.36 -16.81 1.00
C ARG A 41 -1.14 -17.61 1.45
N GLN A 42 -0.28 -17.03 2.29
CA GLN A 42 0.88 -17.75 2.81
C GLN A 42 0.46 -18.78 3.86
N SER A 43 1.32 -19.78 4.05
CA SER A 43 1.15 -20.81 5.06
C SER A 43 1.00 -20.21 6.46
N ILE A 44 0.30 -20.92 7.35
CA ILE A 44 0.18 -20.56 8.78
C ILE A 44 1.56 -20.44 9.42
N ASP A 45 2.50 -21.30 9.03
CA ASP A 45 3.85 -21.34 9.60
C ASP A 45 4.65 -20.07 9.28
N ASP A 46 4.33 -19.41 8.16
CA ASP A 46 5.02 -18.21 7.69
C ASP A 46 4.32 -16.91 8.14
N VAL A 47 3.02 -16.96 8.41
CA VAL A 47 2.21 -15.80 8.81
C VAL A 47 1.34 -16.18 10.00
N ASP A 48 1.86 -15.91 11.20
CA ASP A 48 1.15 -16.16 12.45
C ASP A 48 1.07 -14.89 13.32
N CYS A 49 0.27 -14.96 14.37
CA CYS A 49 0.19 -13.94 15.41
C CYS A 49 1.50 -13.77 16.20
N ALA A 50 2.37 -14.79 16.17
CA ALA A 50 3.71 -14.70 16.72
C ALA A 50 4.66 -13.85 15.85
N GLY A 51 4.38 -13.73 14.55
CA GLY A 51 5.22 -12.98 13.61
C GLY A 51 5.07 -13.46 12.17
N ILE A 52 5.71 -12.71 11.27
CA ILE A 52 5.75 -12.97 9.83
C ILE A 52 7.18 -13.36 9.46
N SER A 53 7.35 -14.36 8.59
CA SER A 53 8.67 -14.75 8.11
C SER A 53 9.32 -13.62 7.29
N ALA A 54 10.63 -13.42 7.48
CA ALA A 54 11.36 -12.34 6.81
C ALA A 54 11.30 -12.44 5.27
N THR A 55 11.25 -13.67 4.75
CA THR A 55 11.09 -13.92 3.31
C THR A 55 9.75 -13.37 2.81
N VAL A 56 8.64 -13.72 3.46
CA VAL A 56 7.31 -13.22 3.09
C VAL A 56 7.24 -11.71 3.17
N ILE A 57 7.83 -11.09 4.20
CA ILE A 57 7.90 -9.63 4.30
C ILE A 57 8.58 -9.04 3.06
N SER A 58 9.77 -9.51 2.72
CA SER A 58 10.51 -9.01 1.55
C SER A 58 9.77 -9.24 0.23
N GLU A 59 9.10 -10.38 0.07
CA GLU A 59 8.30 -10.68 -1.12
C GLU A 59 7.08 -9.76 -1.22
N VAL A 60 6.40 -9.47 -0.11
CA VAL A 60 5.26 -8.53 -0.05
C VAL A 60 5.71 -7.11 -0.37
N GLN A 61 6.84 -6.69 0.20
CA GLN A 61 7.45 -5.38 -0.07
C GLN A 61 7.83 -5.22 -1.54
N ASN A 62 8.48 -6.22 -2.14
CA ASN A 62 8.83 -6.20 -3.55
C ASN A 62 7.60 -6.29 -4.46
N LEU A 63 6.63 -7.14 -4.13
CA LEU A 63 5.42 -7.33 -4.93
C LEU A 63 4.56 -6.06 -4.95
N SER A 64 4.42 -5.39 -3.81
CA SER A 64 3.63 -4.16 -3.71
C SER A 64 4.26 -3.01 -4.51
N THR A 65 5.57 -2.83 -4.40
CA THR A 65 6.29 -1.72 -5.05
C THR A 65 6.62 -1.96 -6.52
N THR A 66 7.04 -3.18 -6.89
CA THR A 66 7.57 -3.48 -8.24
C THR A 66 6.69 -4.46 -9.02
N GLY A 67 5.80 -5.19 -8.36
CA GLY A 67 5.02 -6.26 -8.98
C GLY A 67 5.81 -7.56 -9.22
N GLN A 68 7.02 -7.67 -8.69
CA GLN A 68 7.86 -8.87 -8.78
C GLN A 68 8.19 -9.37 -7.38
N LEU A 69 8.29 -10.69 -7.21
CA LEU A 69 8.53 -11.34 -5.92
C LEU A 69 10.03 -11.36 -5.55
N VAL A 70 10.86 -11.71 -6.53
CA VAL A 70 12.30 -11.97 -6.35
C VAL A 70 13.13 -10.98 -7.16
N ASN A 71 14.23 -10.49 -6.58
CA ASN A 71 15.19 -9.53 -7.16
C ASN A 71 14.67 -8.11 -7.46
N GLY A 72 13.39 -7.83 -7.18
CA GLY A 72 12.77 -6.54 -7.43
C GLY A 72 12.77 -6.15 -8.91
N GLY A 73 12.34 -4.91 -9.18
CA GLY A 73 12.26 -4.33 -10.51
C GLY A 73 12.16 -2.81 -10.43
N SER A 74 11.74 -2.17 -11.52
CA SER A 74 11.46 -0.73 -11.47
C SER A 74 10.24 -0.46 -10.57
N PRO A 75 10.32 0.50 -9.64
CA PRO A 75 9.18 0.91 -8.82
C PRO A 75 7.98 1.32 -9.68
N ARG A 76 6.77 0.94 -9.26
CA ARG A 76 5.51 1.35 -9.88
C ARG A 76 5.30 2.87 -9.81
N VAL A 77 5.83 3.50 -8.75
CA VAL A 77 5.79 4.93 -8.47
C VAL A 77 7.22 5.39 -8.17
N SER A 78 7.62 6.52 -8.73
CA SER A 78 8.92 7.15 -8.46
C SER A 78 9.08 7.41 -6.95
N GLY A 79 10.26 7.13 -6.40
CA GLY A 79 10.56 7.36 -4.99
C GLY A 79 9.96 6.34 -4.01
N TRP A 80 9.10 5.41 -4.46
CA TRP A 80 8.49 4.41 -3.58
C TRP A 80 9.40 3.20 -3.39
N ASP A 81 10.02 3.09 -2.22
CA ASP A 81 10.98 2.03 -1.88
C ASP A 81 10.31 0.85 -1.15
N PRO A 82 10.74 -0.41 -1.39
CA PRO A 82 10.20 -1.58 -0.67
C PRO A 82 10.27 -1.45 0.86
N SER A 83 11.27 -0.74 1.40
CA SER A 83 11.41 -0.54 2.85
C SER A 83 10.35 0.36 3.47
N GLU A 84 9.63 1.14 2.67
CA GLU A 84 8.53 2.02 3.10
C GLU A 84 7.19 1.28 3.20
N VAL A 85 7.17 -0.02 2.88
CA VAL A 85 6.00 -0.88 3.00
C VAL A 85 6.10 -1.70 4.29
N GLU A 86 5.10 -1.52 5.14
CA GLU A 86 4.95 -2.23 6.41
C GLU A 86 3.86 -3.28 6.29
N VAL A 87 4.15 -4.49 6.80
CA VAL A 87 3.23 -5.62 6.83
C VAL A 87 2.92 -5.96 8.28
N LEU A 88 1.64 -5.93 8.63
CA LEU A 88 1.14 -6.24 9.96
C LEU A 88 0.10 -7.36 9.88
N VAL A 89 -0.01 -8.16 10.93
CA VAL A 89 -1.10 -9.12 11.10
C VAL A 89 -2.02 -8.61 12.21
N ASN A 90 -3.29 -8.44 11.90
CA ASN A 90 -4.31 -8.22 12.91
C ASN A 90 -4.82 -9.57 13.41
N CYS A 91 -4.30 -9.93 14.58
CA CYS A 91 -4.79 -11.03 15.37
C CYS A 91 -5.72 -10.50 16.44
N THR A 92 -6.93 -10.12 16.04
CA THR A 92 -7.97 -9.88 17.03
C THR A 92 -8.23 -11.23 17.70
N ARG A 93 -7.97 -11.36 19.01
CA ARG A 93 -8.45 -12.53 19.76
C ARG A 93 -9.95 -12.52 19.63
N VAL A 94 -10.46 -13.40 18.81
CA VAL A 94 -11.89 -13.52 18.63
C VAL A 94 -12.40 -14.08 19.96
N ASP A 95 -13.07 -13.22 20.75
CA ASP A 95 -13.84 -13.70 21.90
C ASP A 95 -14.68 -14.88 21.44
N ALA A 96 -14.79 -15.94 22.25
CA ALA A 96 -15.35 -17.23 21.86
C ALA A 96 -16.72 -17.15 21.15
N THR A 97 -17.46 -16.06 21.33
CA THR A 97 -18.72 -15.72 20.66
C THR A 97 -18.62 -15.31 19.18
N VAL A 98 -17.52 -14.71 18.69
CA VAL A 98 -17.38 -14.31 17.27
C VAL A 98 -16.69 -15.39 16.43
N ALA A 99 -15.93 -16.30 17.06
CA ALA A 99 -15.26 -17.41 16.38
C ALA A 99 -16.27 -18.48 15.92
N GLN A 100 -17.47 -18.46 16.50
CA GLN A 100 -18.56 -19.41 16.24
C GLN A 100 -19.56 -18.92 15.18
N ALA A 101 -19.38 -17.72 14.63
CA ALA A 101 -20.36 -17.08 13.73
C ALA A 101 -19.97 -17.10 12.24
N GLY A 102 -18.87 -17.77 11.85
CA GLY A 102 -18.30 -17.67 10.50
C GLY A 102 -17.70 -18.97 9.94
N ILE A 103 -16.94 -18.83 8.84
CA ILE A 103 -16.29 -19.93 8.09
C ILE A 103 -15.03 -20.47 8.82
N TYR A 104 -14.53 -19.74 9.82
CA TYR A 104 -13.29 -20.05 10.52
C TYR A 104 -13.51 -21.04 11.67
N ASP A 105 -12.56 -21.93 11.90
CA ASP A 105 -12.59 -22.83 13.05
C ASP A 105 -12.37 -22.02 14.34
N SER A 106 -13.06 -22.40 15.40
CA SER A 106 -12.82 -21.93 16.76
C SER A 106 -11.38 -22.11 17.26
N SER A 107 -10.62 -23.07 16.72
CA SER A 107 -9.19 -23.24 17.01
C SER A 107 -8.27 -22.33 16.17
N GLU A 108 -8.77 -21.79 15.07
CA GLU A 108 -8.06 -20.93 14.12
C GLU A 108 -8.90 -19.67 13.85
N PRO A 109 -8.95 -18.72 14.79
CA PRO A 109 -9.75 -17.51 14.63
C PRO A 109 -9.35 -16.76 13.37
N GLY A 110 -10.33 -16.16 12.69
CA GLY A 110 -10.09 -15.36 11.49
C GLY A 110 -9.09 -14.23 11.76
N ARG A 111 -8.04 -14.19 10.94
CA ARG A 111 -6.97 -13.17 10.98
C ARG A 111 -7.03 -12.33 9.71
N SER A 112 -6.48 -11.13 9.76
CA SER A 112 -6.27 -10.33 8.57
C SER A 112 -4.84 -9.82 8.50
N VAL A 113 -4.35 -9.66 7.28
CA VAL A 113 -3.06 -9.04 7.01
C VAL A 113 -3.32 -7.63 6.51
N ILE A 114 -2.64 -6.66 7.13
CA ILE A 114 -2.68 -5.26 6.81
C ILE A 114 -1.33 -4.91 6.16
N VAL A 115 -1.36 -4.33 4.97
CA VAL A 115 -0.19 -3.81 4.28
C VAL A 115 -0.38 -2.32 4.08
N ARG A 116 0.54 -1.54 4.61
CA ARG A 116 0.48 -0.08 4.56
C ARG A 116 1.81 0.52 4.10
N THR A 117 1.74 1.75 3.61
CA THR A 117 2.93 2.50 3.21
C THR A 117 2.76 3.98 3.49
N ARG A 118 3.89 4.66 3.66
CA ARG A 118 3.99 6.11 3.75
C ARG A 118 5.32 6.54 3.15
N PHE A 119 5.26 7.38 2.13
CA PHE A 119 6.44 7.88 1.44
C PHE A 119 6.19 9.27 0.84
N ASP A 120 7.26 9.95 0.48
CA ASP A 120 7.24 11.32 -0.05
C ASP A 120 6.64 11.36 -1.47
N TYR A 121 5.73 12.30 -1.73
CA TYR A 121 5.13 12.45 -3.06
C TYR A 121 6.02 13.26 -4.01
N ASP A 122 6.44 12.63 -5.10
CA ASP A 122 7.15 13.27 -6.21
C ASP A 122 6.18 14.08 -7.11
N SER A 123 6.22 15.40 -6.99
CA SER A 123 5.37 16.34 -7.75
C SER A 123 5.89 16.55 -9.17
N LEU A 124 5.00 16.67 -10.16
CA LEU A 124 5.41 17.00 -11.53
C LEU A 124 6.10 18.37 -11.62
N PHE A 125 5.85 19.24 -10.64
CA PHE A 125 6.37 20.59 -10.57
C PHE A 125 7.39 20.77 -9.43
N ASN A 126 7.98 19.70 -8.92
CA ASN A 126 9.02 19.75 -7.89
C ASN A 126 10.17 20.71 -8.26
N GLY A 127 10.62 20.68 -9.52
CA GLY A 127 11.65 21.59 -10.05
C GLY A 127 11.25 23.08 -10.13
N LEU A 128 9.98 23.42 -9.93
CA LEU A 128 9.47 24.80 -9.88
C LEU A 128 9.28 25.32 -8.45
N GLY A 129 9.53 24.50 -7.42
CA GLY A 129 9.52 24.91 -6.02
C GLY A 129 8.14 25.24 -5.43
N ILE A 130 7.05 24.86 -6.12
CA ILE A 130 5.67 25.11 -5.65
C ILE A 130 5.22 24.02 -4.67
N LEU A 131 5.61 22.77 -4.92
CA LEU A 131 5.38 21.60 -4.07
C LEU A 131 6.69 20.80 -4.08
N SER A 132 7.46 20.85 -3.00
CA SER A 132 8.67 20.04 -2.84
C SER A 132 8.34 18.66 -2.28
N ASP A 133 9.18 17.67 -2.57
CA ASP A 133 8.96 16.25 -2.22
C ASP A 133 8.69 16.01 -0.71
N THR A 134 9.16 16.90 0.16
CA THR A 134 9.06 16.76 1.63
C THR A 134 7.80 17.38 2.24
N THR A 135 6.91 17.97 1.43
CA THR A 135 5.73 18.70 1.94
C THR A 135 4.45 17.88 1.95
N VAL A 136 4.38 16.79 1.20
CA VAL A 136 3.16 15.98 1.05
C VAL A 136 3.52 14.50 0.99
N ASP A 137 2.95 13.71 1.88
CA ASP A 137 3.15 12.26 1.90
C ASP A 137 2.03 11.55 1.13
N LEU A 138 2.39 10.51 0.39
CA LEU A 138 1.43 9.51 -0.07
C LEU A 138 1.35 8.40 0.98
N ASN A 139 0.13 8.17 1.48
CA ASN A 139 -0.17 7.04 2.33
C ASN A 139 -1.17 6.10 1.66
N GLY A 140 -1.13 4.84 2.06
CA GLY A 140 -2.08 3.84 1.60
C GLY A 140 -2.09 2.66 2.56
N GLU A 141 -3.26 2.05 2.72
CA GLU A 141 -3.44 0.85 3.53
C GLU A 141 -4.41 -0.09 2.81
N GLN A 142 -4.10 -1.38 2.83
CA GLN A 142 -4.96 -2.44 2.31
C GLN A 142 -4.98 -3.61 3.28
N GLU A 143 -6.15 -4.18 3.46
CA GLU A 143 -6.37 -5.33 4.33
C GLU A 143 -6.90 -6.51 3.51
N ALA A 144 -6.43 -7.71 3.84
CA ALA A 144 -6.94 -8.96 3.30
C ALA A 144 -7.16 -9.97 4.43
N ALA A 145 -8.33 -10.61 4.43
CA ALA A 145 -8.59 -11.73 5.33
C ALA A 145 -7.66 -12.89 4.95
N TRP A 146 -6.98 -13.44 5.95
CA TRP A 146 -6.07 -14.55 5.79
C TRP A 146 -6.88 -15.83 5.47
N MET A 147 -6.40 -16.59 4.49
CA MET A 147 -7.07 -17.79 4.02
C MET A 147 -6.22 -19.05 4.19
N GLY A 148 -4.88 -18.94 4.18
CA GLY A 148 -3.96 -20.07 4.29
C GLY A 148 -4.10 -21.09 3.17
N ILE A 149 -3.06 -21.31 2.37
CA ILE A 149 -3.02 -22.48 1.48
C ILE A 149 -1.87 -23.38 1.86
#